data_AF-A0A0J7YRB5-F1
#
_entry.id   AF-A0A0J7YRB5-F1
#
_cell.length_a   1.000
_cell.length_b   1.000
_cell.length_c   1.000
_cell.angle_alpha   90.00
_cell.angle_beta   90.00
_cell.angle_gamma   90.00
#
_symmetry.space_group_name_H-M   'P 1'
#
loop_
_entity.id
_entity.type
_entity.pdbx_description
1 polymer ?
#
loop_
_entity_poly.entity_id
_entity_poly.type
_entity_poly.pdbx_seq_one_letter_code
_entity_poly.pdbx_strand_id
1 'polypeptide(L)'
;YDVKANWKLIIENFMECYHCATIHPELTEVLPEFADGYAAQYYVGHGAEFGEDVQGFTVDGSEGLDRIPGVAEDQDRRYYAITVRP
;
A
#
# COMPACT_ATOMS: atom_id res chain seq x y z
N TYR A 1 -8.43 -1.22 -18.22
CA TYR A 1 -8.85 -0.12 -19.13
C TYR A 1 -7.60 0.58 -19.63
N ASP A 2 -7.69 1.36 -20.72
CA ASP A 2 -6.53 2.06 -21.27
C ASP A 2 -6.35 3.44 -20.63
N VAL A 3 -5.15 3.72 -20.14
CA VAL A 3 -4.77 5.02 -19.58
C VAL A 3 -4.02 5.81 -20.64
N LYS A 4 -4.49 7.02 -20.98
CA LYS A 4 -3.82 7.94 -21.91
C LYS A 4 -2.62 8.64 -21.25
N ALA A 5 -1.63 7.87 -20.81
CA ALA A 5 -0.43 8.35 -20.15
C ALA A 5 0.82 7.60 -20.64
N ASN A 6 2.00 8.21 -20.43
CA ASN A 6 3.25 7.48 -20.65
C ASN A 6 3.42 6.43 -19.53
N TRP A 7 3.85 5.21 -19.88
CA TRP A 7 4.05 4.14 -18.91
C TRP A 7 5.01 4.51 -17.75
N LYS A 8 5.99 5.38 -18.02
CA LYS A 8 6.92 5.87 -16.98
C LYS A 8 6.20 6.64 -15.89
N LEU A 9 5.19 7.44 -16.24
CA LEU A 9 4.41 8.22 -15.27
C LEU A 9 3.63 7.32 -14.31
N ILE A 10 3.15 6.17 -14.79
CA ILE A 10 2.44 5.20 -13.94
C ILE A 10 3.39 4.62 -12.90
N ILE A 11 4.62 4.29 -13.31
CA ILE A 11 5.64 3.77 -12.38
C ILE A 11 6.09 4.87 -11.42
N GLU A 12 6.41 6.06 -11.92
CA GLU A 12 6.83 7.18 -11.08
C GLU A 12 5.78 7.52 -10.02
N ASN A 13 4.49 7.49 -10.38
CA ASN A 13 3.39 7.70 -9.44
C ASN A 13 3.24 6.56 -8.41
N PHE A 14 3.43 5.31 -8.81
CA PHE A 14 3.37 4.17 -7.88
C PHE A 14 4.51 4.18 -6.86
N MET A 15 5.67 4.71 -7.23
CA MET A 15 6.89 4.71 -6.41
C MET A 15 6.93 5.82 -5.34
N GLU A 16 5.88 6.62 -5.24
CA GLU A 16 5.77 7.75 -4.31
C GLU A 16 4.40 7.83 -3.64
N CYS A 17 4.33 8.49 -2.49
CA CYS A 17 3.08 8.74 -1.78
C CYS A 17 2.82 10.22 -1.50
N TYR A 18 3.54 11.12 -2.17
CA TYR A 18 3.38 12.57 -1.95
C TYR A 18 1.96 13.04 -2.30
N HIS A 19 1.31 12.39 -3.26
CA HIS A 19 -0.08 12.68 -3.63
C HIS A 19 -1.13 12.02 -2.71
N CYS A 20 -0.75 10.99 -1.93
CA CYS A 20 -1.69 10.09 -1.27
C CYS A 20 -2.63 10.80 -0.30
N ALA A 21 -2.10 11.70 0.53
CA ALA A 21 -2.88 12.46 1.51
C ALA A 21 -4.05 13.24 0.91
N THR A 22 -3.93 13.67 -0.35
CA THR A 22 -4.93 14.56 -0.97
C THR A 22 -5.92 13.81 -1.86
N ILE A 23 -5.49 12.74 -2.53
CA ILE A 23 -6.31 12.11 -3.57
C ILE A 23 -6.77 10.69 -3.25
N HIS A 24 -6.25 10.06 -2.19
CA HIS A 24 -6.60 8.69 -1.79
C HIS A 24 -7.07 8.60 -0.33
N PRO A 25 -8.21 9.25 0.03
CA PRO A 25 -8.73 9.17 1.39
C PRO A 25 -9.03 7.72 1.81
N GLU A 26 -9.56 6.89 0.90
CA GLU A 26 -9.85 5.49 1.18
C GLU A 26 -8.58 4.68 1.46
N LEU A 27 -7.48 4.98 0.76
CA LEU A 27 -6.21 4.29 1.00
C LEU A 27 -5.56 4.72 2.31
N THR A 28 -5.59 6.01 2.61
CA THR A 28 -4.94 6.58 3.79
C THR A 28 -5.68 6.26 5.10
N GLU A 29 -6.97 5.91 5.03
CA GLU A 29 -7.70 5.32 6.16
C GLU A 29 -7.19 3.90 6.48
N VAL A 30 -6.90 3.10 5.45
CA VAL A 30 -6.41 1.73 5.58
C VAL A 30 -4.92 1.70 5.96
N LEU A 31 -4.12 2.59 5.37
CA LEU A 31 -2.67 2.72 5.55
C LEU A 31 -2.30 4.16 5.95
N PRO A 32 -2.43 4.54 7.24
CA PRO A 32 -2.22 5.91 7.70
C PRO A 32 -0.84 6.51 7.35
N GLU A 33 0.20 5.69 7.32
CA GLU A 33 1.57 6.13 6.99
C GLU A 33 1.67 6.79 5.59
N PHE A 34 0.80 6.41 4.65
CA PHE A 34 0.82 7.02 3.31
C PHE A 34 0.32 8.47 3.31
N ALA A 35 -0.43 8.89 4.33
CA ALA A 35 -0.83 10.29 4.48
C ALA A 35 0.37 11.20 4.82
N ASP A 36 1.44 10.64 5.40
CA ASP A 36 2.66 11.37 5.71
C ASP A 36 3.61 11.50 4.49
N GLY A 37 3.22 10.93 3.35
CA GLY A 37 4.00 11.00 2.10
C GLY A 37 5.14 10.01 2.00
N TYR A 38 5.24 9.05 2.93
CA TYR A 38 6.24 7.98 2.86
C TYR A 38 5.80 6.89 1.90
N ALA A 39 6.64 6.62 0.90
CA ALA A 39 6.41 5.55 -0.06
C ALA A 39 6.75 4.18 0.53
N ALA A 40 5.99 3.15 0.14
CA ALA A 40 6.19 1.78 0.59
C ALA A 40 7.60 1.19 0.33
N GLN A 41 8.38 1.78 -0.58
CA GLN A 41 9.73 1.32 -0.93
C GLN A 41 10.86 2.19 -0.36
N TYR A 42 10.54 3.16 0.52
CA TYR A 42 11.56 4.04 1.10
C TYR A 42 12.48 3.30 2.09
N TYR A 43 11.98 2.23 2.74
CA TYR A 43 12.70 1.47 3.76
C TYR A 43 12.78 -0.02 3.38
N VAL A 44 13.96 -0.61 3.48
CA VAL A 44 14.15 -2.06 3.24
C VAL A 44 13.62 -2.85 4.43
N GLY A 45 12.70 -3.77 4.18
CA GLY A 45 12.14 -4.66 5.22
C GLY A 45 11.07 -4.01 6.10
N HIS A 46 10.65 -2.79 5.79
CA HIS A 46 9.51 -2.15 6.43
C HIS A 46 8.26 -2.34 5.57
N GLY A 47 7.17 -2.76 6.21
CA GLY A 47 5.85 -2.75 5.61
C GLY A 47 4.97 -1.77 6.37
N ALA A 48 4.22 -0.96 5.64
CA ALA A 48 3.30 0.02 6.22
C ALA A 48 2.21 -0.70 7.00
N GLU A 49 2.00 -0.28 8.24
CA GLU A 49 1.06 -0.93 9.16
C GLU A 49 -0.38 -0.53 8.84
N PHE A 50 -1.30 -1.49 8.97
CA PHE A 50 -2.73 -1.22 8.84
C PHE A 50 -3.23 -0.37 10.01
N GLY A 51 -4.24 0.46 9.76
CA GLY A 51 -4.96 1.16 10.82
C GLY A 51 -5.48 0.19 11.90
N GLU A 52 -5.66 0.67 13.13
CA GLU A 52 -6.01 -0.18 14.29
C GLU A 52 -7.27 -1.04 14.04
N ASP A 53 -8.31 -0.46 13.44
CA ASP A 53 -9.60 -1.12 13.19
C ASP A 53 -9.64 -1.90 11.86
N VAL A 54 -8.64 -1.74 11.00
CA VAL A 54 -8.57 -2.34 9.67
C VAL A 54 -8.25 -3.84 9.80
N GLN A 55 -9.08 -4.72 9.24
CA GLN A 55 -8.88 -6.17 9.26
C GLN A 55 -8.24 -6.70 7.98
N GLY A 56 -8.31 -5.96 6.86
CA GLY A 56 -7.73 -6.37 5.60
C GLY A 56 -7.44 -5.21 4.64
N PHE A 57 -6.63 -5.47 3.61
CA PHE A 57 -6.36 -4.52 2.53
C PHE A 57 -7.50 -4.49 1.50
N THR A 58 -8.66 -4.04 1.95
CA THR A 58 -9.90 -3.87 1.18
C THR A 58 -10.30 -2.39 1.21
N VAL A 59 -11.23 -1.99 0.34
CA VAL A 59 -11.64 -0.57 0.21
C VAL A 59 -12.23 -0.01 1.51
N ASP A 60 -12.90 -0.85 2.29
CA ASP A 60 -13.54 -0.49 3.56
C ASP A 60 -12.78 -1.02 4.79
N GLY A 61 -11.59 -1.59 4.60
CA GLY A 61 -10.78 -2.18 5.66
C GLY A 61 -11.35 -3.47 6.27
N SER A 62 -12.43 -4.04 5.75
CA SER A 62 -12.96 -5.32 6.20
C SER A 62 -12.05 -6.50 5.84
N GLU A 63 -12.28 -7.67 6.46
CA GLU A 63 -11.57 -8.90 6.11
C GLU A 63 -11.73 -9.21 4.61
N GLY A 64 -10.61 -9.54 3.97
CA GLY A 64 -10.59 -9.88 2.54
C GLY A 64 -10.52 -11.39 2.32
N LEU A 65 -9.31 -11.93 2.47
CA LEU A 65 -8.98 -13.33 2.24
C LEU A 65 -8.34 -13.92 3.50
N ASP A 66 -8.34 -15.26 3.57
CA ASP A 66 -7.64 -15.99 4.63
C ASP A 66 -6.15 -15.63 4.67
N ARG A 67 -5.59 -15.64 5.88
CA ARG A 67 -4.14 -15.45 6.10
C ARG A 67 -3.33 -16.46 5.30
N ILE A 68 -2.29 -15.97 4.63
CA ILE A 68 -1.35 -16.82 3.89
C ILE A 68 -0.56 -17.68 4.89
N PRO A 69 -0.59 -19.03 4.78
CA PRO A 69 0.18 -19.89 5.66
C PRO A 69 1.69 -19.60 5.60
N GLY A 70 2.33 -19.47 6.76
CA GLY A 70 3.77 -19.25 6.87
C GLY A 70 4.22 -17.79 6.88
N VAL A 71 3.29 -16.83 6.73
CA VAL A 71 3.58 -15.40 7.00
C VAL A 71 3.88 -15.23 8.49
N ALA A 72 4.95 -14.52 8.82
CA ALA A 72 5.32 -14.24 10.20
C ALA A 72 4.29 -13.29 10.86
N GLU A 73 4.08 -13.41 12.18
CA GLU A 73 3.06 -12.61 12.87
C GLU A 73 3.29 -11.10 12.75
N ASP A 74 4.55 -10.67 12.74
CA ASP A 74 4.94 -9.27 12.57
C ASP A 74 4.71 -8.74 11.14
N GLN A 75 4.44 -9.62 10.17
CA GLN A 75 4.18 -9.29 8.77
C GLN A 75 2.69 -9.33 8.39
N ASP A 76 1.84 -9.93 9.22
CA ASP A 76 0.45 -10.28 8.91
C ASP A 76 -0.47 -9.06 8.69
N ARG A 77 -0.11 -7.91 9.27
CA ARG A 77 -0.87 -6.65 9.19
C ARG A 77 -0.07 -5.52 8.55
N ARG A 78 0.71 -5.88 7.53
CA ARG A 78 1.61 -4.93 6.86
C ARG A 78 1.49 -5.02 5.35
N TYR A 79 1.48 -3.85 4.73
CA TYR A 79 1.56 -3.70 3.29
C TYR A 79 3.02 -3.68 2.84
N TYR A 80 3.38 -4.64 1.98
CA TYR A 80 4.68 -4.69 1.31
C TYR A 80 4.50 -4.54 -0.21
N ALA A 81 5.33 -3.70 -0.82
CA ALA A 81 5.34 -3.50 -2.27
C ALA A 81 6.73 -3.81 -2.85
N ILE A 82 6.75 -4.51 -3.99
CA ILE A 82 7.98 -4.77 -4.75
C ILE A 82 7.75 -4.47 -6.24
N THR A 83 8.78 -3.97 -6.91
CA THR A 83 8.79 -3.81 -8.36
C THR A 83 9.66 -4.92 -8.96
N VAL A 84 9.02 -5.91 -9.59
CA VAL A 84 9.72 -6.98 -10.32
C VAL A 84 9.96 -6.52 -11.75
N ARG A 85 11.23 -6.37 -12.13
CA ARG A 85 11.60 -6.17 -13.53
C ARG A 85 11.66 -7.54 -14.21
N PRO A 86 11.09 -7.70 -15.42
CA PRO A 86 11.17 -8.94 -16.19
C PRO A 86 12.61 -9.28 -16.58
#